data_AF-A0A1N7PQ05-F1
#
_entry.id   AF-A0A1N7PQ05-F1
#
_cell.length_a   1.000
_cell.length_b   1.000
_cell.length_c   1.000
_cell.angle_alpha   90.00
_cell.angle_beta   90.00
_cell.angle_gamma   90.00
#
_symmetry.space_group_name_H-M   'P 1'
#
loop_
_entity.id
_entity.type
_entity.pdbx_description
1 polymer ?
#
loop_
_entity_poly.entity_id
_entity_poly.type
_entity_poly.pdbx_seq_one_letter_code
_entity_poly.pdbx_strand_id
1 'polypeptide(L)'
;MPQTLQYRPVLIDSLISNERINSYQSVFHPANDVELMGVYLWNAHVCGALFPLIGAVEITLRNAIDQALVADLGRFWWAGGKLHYRSFAPGVDAPHPVQAVRDNFAKATRNHTAEQRRRHEPTLTAWFTAGGAALRSYGNGTARRGLAACAAQCRQARIAQDRNKGRASRP
;
A
#
# COMPACT_ATOMS: atom_id res chain seq x y z
N MET A 1 -25.02 -6.22 18.73
CA MET A 1 -23.80 -6.67 19.43
C MET A 1 -24.08 -6.76 20.93
N PRO A 2 -23.48 -7.71 21.67
CA PRO A 2 -23.67 -7.84 23.11
C PRO A 2 -23.04 -6.67 23.87
N GLN A 3 -23.82 -6.01 24.73
CA GLN A 3 -23.37 -4.85 25.52
C GLN A 3 -22.52 -5.24 26.74
N THR A 4 -22.30 -6.54 26.96
CA THR A 4 -21.58 -7.08 28.13
C THR A 4 -20.06 -7.08 27.95
N LEU A 5 -19.54 -6.77 26.77
CA LEU A 5 -18.11 -6.72 26.47
C LEU A 5 -17.54 -5.32 26.73
N GLN A 6 -16.37 -5.25 27.37
CA GLN A 6 -15.60 -4.02 27.48
C GLN A 6 -14.82 -3.77 26.18
N TYR A 7 -15.31 -2.83 25.36
CA TYR A 7 -14.73 -2.50 24.06
C TYR A 7 -13.42 -1.72 24.17
N ARG A 8 -13.35 -0.76 25.10
CA ARG A 8 -12.10 -0.10 25.50
C ARG A 8 -11.70 -0.48 26.93
N PRO A 9 -10.40 -0.55 27.24
CA PRO A 9 -9.26 -0.44 26.31
C PRO A 9 -8.88 -1.76 25.62
N VAL A 10 -9.50 -2.86 26.02
CA VAL A 10 -9.02 -4.21 25.69
C VAL A 10 -9.20 -4.56 24.22
N LEU A 11 -10.38 -4.38 23.63
CA LEU A 11 -10.64 -4.82 22.25
C LEU A 11 -10.12 -3.81 21.22
N ILE A 12 -10.45 -2.53 21.40
CA ILE A 12 -10.14 -1.49 20.42
C ILE A 12 -8.66 -1.10 20.51
N ASP A 13 -8.21 -0.66 21.69
CA ASP A 13 -6.89 -0.01 21.80
C ASP A 13 -5.73 -1.02 21.83
N SER A 14 -5.98 -2.30 22.15
CA SER A 14 -4.93 -3.34 22.20
C SER A 14 -4.83 -4.23 20.96
N LEU A 15 -5.95 -4.52 20.28
CA LEU A 15 -5.97 -5.45 19.14
C LEU A 15 -6.08 -4.78 17.77
N ILE A 16 -6.58 -3.54 17.71
CA ILE A 16 -6.79 -2.82 16.46
C ILE A 16 -5.99 -1.52 16.49
N SER A 17 -5.31 -1.18 15.40
CA SER A 17 -4.57 0.08 15.35
C SER A 17 -5.52 1.28 15.41
N ASN A 18 -5.15 2.29 16.20
CA ASN A 18 -5.93 3.52 16.34
C ASN A 18 -6.18 4.21 15.00
N GLU A 19 -5.19 4.23 14.09
CA GLU A 19 -5.36 4.79 12.74
C GLU A 19 -6.48 4.11 11.94
N ARG A 20 -6.60 2.78 12.10
CA ARG A 20 -7.63 2.01 11.41
C ARG A 20 -9.01 2.34 11.96
N ILE A 21 -9.15 2.43 13.29
CA ILE A 21 -10.44 2.72 13.94
C ILE A 21 -10.86 4.18 13.77
N ASN A 22 -9.93 5.13 13.87
CA ASN A 22 -10.18 6.57 13.67
C ASN A 22 -10.73 6.87 12.28
N SER A 23 -10.33 6.09 11.27
CA SER A 23 -10.87 6.20 9.91
C SER A 23 -12.36 5.87 9.82
N TYR A 24 -12.87 4.92 10.62
CA TYR A 24 -14.31 4.63 10.68
C TYR A 24 -15.05 5.69 11.50
N GLN A 25 -14.41 6.21 12.55
CA GLN A 25 -14.99 7.27 13.37
C GLN A 25 -15.22 8.56 12.57
N SER A 26 -14.28 8.96 11.72
CA SER A 26 -14.38 10.17 10.90
C SER A 26 -15.41 10.08 9.77
N VAL A 27 -15.71 8.88 9.28
CA VAL A 27 -16.67 8.68 8.18
C VAL A 27 -18.08 8.48 8.72
N PHE A 28 -18.25 7.59 9.69
CA PHE A 28 -19.57 7.13 10.15
C PHE A 28 -20.08 7.87 11.38
N HIS A 29 -19.26 8.66 12.07
CA HIS A 29 -19.62 9.42 13.27
C HIS A 29 -20.46 8.62 14.30
N PRO A 30 -20.01 7.42 14.71
CA PRO A 30 -20.78 6.57 15.61
C PRO A 30 -20.96 7.21 16.99
N ALA A 31 -22.13 7.00 17.60
CA ALA A 31 -22.44 7.56 18.92
C ALA A 31 -21.74 6.79 20.04
N ASN A 32 -21.50 5.50 19.85
CA ASN A 32 -20.98 4.58 20.87
C ASN A 32 -19.88 3.66 20.32
N ASP A 33 -18.96 3.20 21.18
CA ASP A 33 -17.90 2.25 20.81
C ASP A 33 -18.47 0.91 20.28
N VAL A 34 -19.66 0.52 20.73
CA VAL A 34 -20.39 -0.67 20.23
C VAL A 34 -20.76 -0.51 18.74
N GLU A 35 -21.20 0.68 18.36
CA GLU A 35 -21.59 1.01 16.99
C GLU A 35 -20.35 1.11 16.10
N LEU A 36 -19.27 1.73 16.60
CA LEU A 36 -17.98 1.79 15.91
C LEU A 36 -17.43 0.39 15.61
N MET A 37 -17.50 -0.52 16.59
CA MET A 37 -17.11 -1.92 16.41
C MET A 37 -18.05 -2.66 15.45
N GLY A 38 -19.35 -2.35 15.49
CA GLY A 38 -20.34 -2.86 14.55
C GLY A 38 -20.02 -2.51 13.10
N VAL A 39 -19.72 -1.24 12.83
CA VAL A 39 -19.33 -0.74 11.50
C VAL A 39 -18.04 -1.41 11.03
N TYR A 40 -17.06 -1.55 11.92
CA TYR A 40 -15.80 -2.23 11.60
C TYR A 40 -16.01 -3.69 11.17
N LEU A 41 -16.80 -4.46 11.93
CA LEU A 41 -17.11 -5.84 11.56
C LEU A 41 -17.97 -5.94 10.30
N TRP A 42 -18.94 -5.03 10.14
CA TRP A 42 -19.75 -4.98 8.93
C TRP A 42 -18.86 -4.80 7.69
N ASN A 43 -17.90 -3.88 7.73
CA ASN A 43 -16.95 -3.71 6.62
C ASN A 43 -16.12 -4.98 6.38
N ALA A 44 -15.66 -5.66 7.44
CA ALA A 44 -14.94 -6.93 7.30
C ALA A 44 -15.79 -8.01 6.61
N HIS A 45 -17.08 -8.10 6.94
CA HIS A 45 -18.00 -9.03 6.29
C HIS A 45 -18.26 -8.68 4.82
N VAL A 46 -18.47 -7.39 4.52
CA VAL A 46 -18.65 -6.91 3.14
C VAL A 46 -17.42 -7.24 2.29
N CYS A 47 -16.23 -6.92 2.80
CA CYS A 47 -14.98 -7.28 2.14
C CYS A 47 -14.86 -8.80 1.95
N GLY A 48 -15.19 -9.60 2.97
CA GLY A 48 -15.19 -11.06 2.88
C GLY A 48 -16.12 -11.63 1.80
N ALA A 49 -17.26 -10.99 1.56
CA ALA A 49 -18.17 -11.36 0.47
C ALA A 49 -17.68 -10.90 -0.91
N LEU A 50 -17.01 -9.75 -0.99
CA LEU A 50 -16.54 -9.18 -2.26
C LEU A 50 -15.23 -9.80 -2.76
N PHE A 51 -14.31 -10.18 -1.87
CA PHE A 51 -13.01 -10.74 -2.27
C PHE A 51 -13.11 -11.98 -3.17
N PRO A 52 -13.98 -12.97 -2.90
CA PRO A 52 -14.18 -14.11 -3.79
C PRO A 52 -14.68 -13.71 -5.18
N LEU A 53 -15.57 -12.72 -5.27
CA LEU A 53 -16.08 -12.21 -6.55
C LEU A 53 -14.97 -11.54 -7.35
N ILE A 54 -14.18 -10.68 -6.70
CA ILE A 54 -13.02 -10.03 -7.33
C ILE A 54 -12.01 -11.09 -7.78
N GLY A 55 -11.75 -12.12 -6.97
CA GLY A 55 -10.89 -13.23 -7.33
C GLY A 55 -11.39 -14.00 -8.56
N ALA A 56 -12.70 -14.27 -8.63
CA ALA A 56 -13.30 -14.91 -9.81
C ALA A 56 -13.16 -14.02 -11.07
N VAL A 57 -13.39 -12.71 -10.94
CA VAL A 57 -13.20 -11.75 -12.04
C VAL A 57 -11.73 -11.69 -12.47
N GLU A 58 -10.79 -11.68 -11.54
CA GLU A 58 -9.35 -11.70 -11.85
C GLU A 58 -8.97 -12.95 -12.64
N ILE A 59 -9.38 -14.13 -12.18
CA ILE A 59 -9.06 -15.41 -12.82
C ILE A 59 -9.68 -15.46 -14.22
N THR A 60 -10.96 -15.11 -14.35
CA THR A 60 -11.64 -15.11 -15.66
C THR A 60 -11.01 -14.12 -16.63
N LEU A 61 -10.65 -12.91 -16.18
CA LEU A 61 -9.96 -11.92 -17.00
C LEU A 61 -8.56 -12.41 -17.42
N ARG A 62 -7.77 -12.94 -16.49
CA ARG A 62 -6.44 -13.50 -16.79
C ARG A 62 -6.53 -14.61 -17.82
N ASN A 63 -7.48 -15.52 -17.66
CA ASN A 63 -7.69 -16.63 -18.59
C ASN A 63 -8.17 -16.15 -19.97
N ALA A 64 -9.05 -15.15 -20.03
CA ALA A 64 -9.50 -14.57 -21.29
C ALA A 64 -8.35 -13.88 -22.05
N ILE A 65 -7.51 -13.13 -21.33
CA ILE A 65 -6.30 -12.51 -21.90
C ILE A 65 -5.34 -13.61 -22.40
N ASP A 66 -5.12 -14.64 -21.61
CA ASP A 66 -4.22 -15.74 -21.98
C ASP A 66 -4.70 -16.45 -23.25
N GLN A 67 -5.99 -16.81 -23.33
CA GLN A 67 -6.56 -17.45 -24.51
C GLN A 67 -6.42 -16.58 -25.78
N ALA A 68 -6.64 -15.27 -25.65
CA ALA A 68 -6.51 -14.35 -26.78
C ALA A 68 -5.04 -14.19 -27.23
N LEU A 69 -4.09 -14.11 -26.30
CA LEU A 69 -2.69 -13.86 -26.60
C LEU A 69 -1.92 -15.13 -26.97
N VAL A 70 -2.25 -16.30 -26.41
CA VAL A 70 -1.62 -17.57 -26.79
C VAL A 70 -1.88 -17.93 -28.25
N ALA A 71 -3.06 -17.56 -28.78
CA ALA A 71 -3.38 -17.77 -30.19
C ALA A 71 -2.43 -17.01 -31.15
N ASP A 72 -2.02 -15.81 -30.78
CA ASP A 72 -1.22 -14.93 -31.64
C ASP A 72 0.29 -14.93 -31.31
N LEU A 73 0.66 -15.03 -30.02
CA LEU A 73 2.04 -14.88 -29.52
C LEU A 73 2.63 -16.17 -28.93
N GLY A 74 1.84 -17.24 -28.81
CA GLY A 74 2.25 -18.52 -28.27
C GLY A 74 2.22 -18.61 -26.75
N ARG A 75 2.56 -19.81 -26.22
CA ARG A 75 2.37 -20.20 -24.81
C ARG A 75 3.17 -19.42 -23.78
N PHE A 76 4.16 -18.64 -24.16
CA PHE A 76 5.04 -17.91 -23.22
C PHE A 76 5.09 -16.42 -23.52
N TRP A 77 3.97 -15.85 -23.98
CA TRP A 77 3.88 -14.44 -24.37
C TRP A 77 4.26 -13.47 -23.24
N TRP A 78 4.11 -13.88 -21.97
CA TRP A 78 4.50 -13.10 -20.79
C TRP A 78 5.98 -13.22 -20.39
N ALA A 79 6.74 -14.14 -20.98
CA ALA A 79 8.15 -14.33 -20.62
C ALA A 79 9.07 -13.23 -21.18
N GLY A 80 8.64 -12.54 -22.24
CA GLY A 80 9.35 -11.42 -22.83
C GLY A 80 9.19 -10.13 -22.04
N GLY A 81 10.25 -9.31 -21.98
CA GLY A 81 10.20 -7.99 -21.32
C GLY A 81 9.38 -6.92 -22.07
N LYS A 82 8.92 -7.21 -23.29
CA LYS A 82 8.12 -6.30 -24.12
C LYS A 82 7.04 -7.08 -24.87
N LEU A 83 5.79 -6.66 -24.71
CA LEU A 83 4.67 -7.15 -25.50
C LEU A 83 4.49 -6.22 -26.70
N HIS A 84 4.58 -6.77 -27.91
CA HIS A 84 4.35 -6.03 -29.14
C HIS A 84 2.86 -6.12 -29.52
N TYR A 85 2.30 -5.00 -29.99
CA TYR A 85 0.96 -4.98 -30.56
C TYR A 85 1.00 -5.53 -31.99
N ARG A 86 -0.15 -5.97 -32.53
CA ARG A 86 -0.24 -6.72 -33.79
C ARG A 86 0.34 -6.00 -35.01
N SER A 87 0.22 -4.68 -35.09
CA SER A 87 0.75 -3.84 -36.18
C SER A 87 2.13 -3.25 -35.87
N PHE A 88 2.88 -3.83 -34.94
CA PHE A 88 4.19 -3.31 -34.55
C PHE A 88 5.19 -3.39 -35.71
N ALA A 89 5.73 -2.23 -36.09
CA ALA A 89 6.85 -2.11 -37.01
C ALA A 89 8.02 -1.39 -36.30
N PRO A 90 9.26 -1.89 -36.43
CA PRO A 90 10.43 -1.20 -35.88
C PRO A 90 10.58 0.20 -36.48
N GLY A 91 10.84 1.20 -35.64
CA GLY A 91 11.08 2.58 -36.08
C GLY A 91 9.84 3.38 -36.47
N VAL A 92 8.63 2.82 -36.29
CA VAL A 92 7.36 3.51 -36.53
C VAL A 92 6.70 3.83 -35.19
N ASP A 93 6.17 5.05 -35.08
CA ASP A 93 5.39 5.46 -33.91
C ASP A 93 4.14 4.60 -33.76
N ALA A 94 3.79 4.29 -32.51
CA ALA A 94 2.61 3.46 -32.25
C ALA A 94 1.33 4.18 -32.73
N PRO A 95 0.32 3.45 -33.23
CA PRO A 95 -0.96 4.06 -33.58
C PRO A 95 -1.57 4.81 -32.39
N HIS A 96 -2.27 5.91 -32.64
CA HIS A 96 -2.87 6.75 -31.60
C HIS A 96 -3.65 5.95 -30.52
N PRO A 97 -4.50 4.95 -30.87
CA PRO A 97 -5.20 4.16 -29.84
C PRO A 97 -4.25 3.43 -28.88
N VAL A 98 -3.14 2.90 -29.38
CA VAL A 98 -2.14 2.19 -28.58
C VAL A 98 -1.39 3.18 -27.67
N GLN A 99 -1.03 4.35 -28.21
CA GLN A 99 -0.40 5.41 -27.42
C GLN A 99 -1.31 5.89 -26.29
N ALA A 100 -2.57 6.21 -26.60
CA ALA A 100 -3.55 6.69 -25.63
C ALA A 100 -3.75 5.69 -24.47
N VAL A 101 -3.86 4.40 -24.79
CA VAL A 101 -3.97 3.34 -23.76
C VAL A 101 -2.72 3.30 -22.87
N ARG A 102 -1.52 3.34 -23.47
CA ARG A 102 -0.25 3.35 -22.71
C ARG A 102 -0.15 4.58 -21.79
N ASP A 103 -0.52 5.75 -22.29
CA ASP A 103 -0.47 7.00 -21.52
C ASP A 103 -1.49 7.01 -20.38
N ASN A 104 -2.68 6.47 -20.61
CA ASN A 104 -3.70 6.30 -19.58
C ASN A 104 -3.22 5.39 -18.46
N PHE A 105 -2.63 4.22 -18.78
CA PHE A 105 -2.05 3.34 -17.78
C PHE A 105 -0.88 4.00 -17.04
N ALA A 106 0.04 4.66 -17.76
CA ALA A 106 1.15 5.38 -17.15
C ALA A 106 0.67 6.51 -16.21
N LYS A 107 -0.39 7.22 -16.58
CA LYS A 107 -1.03 8.25 -15.75
C LYS A 107 -1.69 7.62 -14.52
N ALA A 108 -2.44 6.53 -14.69
CA ALA A 108 -3.10 5.82 -13.60
C ALA A 108 -2.07 5.30 -12.57
N THR A 109 -0.97 4.68 -13.01
CA THR A 109 0.11 4.20 -12.15
C THR A 109 0.78 5.34 -11.39
N ARG A 110 1.03 6.48 -12.05
CA ARG A 110 1.59 7.67 -11.40
C ARG A 110 0.65 8.23 -10.34
N ASN A 111 -0.63 8.37 -10.67
CA ASN A 111 -1.66 8.85 -9.73
C ASN A 111 -1.76 7.93 -8.51
N HIS A 112 -1.82 6.62 -8.73
CA HIS A 112 -1.84 5.65 -7.63
C HIS A 112 -0.59 5.78 -6.76
N THR A 113 0.60 5.84 -7.36
CA THR A 113 1.87 5.99 -6.62
C THR A 113 1.92 7.29 -5.82
N ALA A 114 1.46 8.39 -6.41
CA ALA A 114 1.39 9.69 -5.74
C ALA A 114 0.41 9.65 -4.56
N GLU A 115 -0.74 9.02 -4.73
CA GLU A 115 -1.73 8.85 -3.67
C GLU A 115 -1.20 7.95 -2.55
N GLN A 116 -0.54 6.84 -2.87
CA GLN A 116 0.11 5.99 -1.87
C GLN A 116 1.18 6.77 -1.10
N ARG A 117 1.99 7.59 -1.78
CA ARG A 117 2.94 8.48 -1.10
C ARG A 117 2.23 9.46 -0.17
N ARG A 118 1.19 10.17 -0.63
CA ARG A 118 0.42 11.11 0.19
C ARG A 118 -0.19 10.47 1.44
N ARG A 119 -0.62 9.21 1.34
CA ARG A 119 -1.21 8.48 2.47
C ARG A 119 -0.17 8.03 3.50
N HIS A 120 1.06 7.72 3.08
CA HIS A 120 2.10 7.15 3.95
C HIS A 120 3.23 8.13 4.32
N GLU A 121 3.30 9.29 3.66
CA GLU A 121 4.24 10.38 3.96
C GLU A 121 3.98 11.10 5.31
N PRO A 122 2.73 11.31 5.77
CA PRO A 122 2.49 11.95 7.07
C PRO A 122 3.05 11.13 8.23
N THR A 123 3.16 9.81 8.07
CA THR A 123 3.62 8.90 9.13
C THR A 123 5.10 9.05 9.43
N LEU A 124 5.98 9.36 8.47
CA LEU A 124 7.40 9.52 8.80
C LEU A 124 7.69 10.87 9.45
N THR A 125 7.01 11.93 9.04
CA THR A 125 7.22 13.28 9.60
C THR A 125 6.57 13.42 10.97
N ALA A 126 5.37 12.85 11.18
CA ALA A 126 4.69 12.85 12.48
C ALA A 126 5.46 12.04 13.54
N TRP A 127 6.11 10.93 13.19
CA TRP A 127 6.96 10.20 14.13
C TRP A 127 8.23 11.00 14.51
N PHE A 128 8.81 11.74 13.57
CA PHE A 128 9.98 12.60 13.86
C PHE A 128 9.61 13.85 14.68
N THR A 129 8.45 14.47 14.44
CA THR A 129 8.00 15.63 15.22
C THR A 129 7.36 15.26 16.56
N ALA A 130 6.57 14.17 16.64
CA ALA A 130 6.00 13.68 17.89
C ALA A 130 7.08 13.09 18.83
N GLY A 131 8.08 12.38 18.28
CA GLY A 131 9.25 11.93 19.04
C GLY A 131 10.09 13.11 19.59
N GLY A 132 10.17 14.22 18.84
CA GLY A 132 10.83 15.45 19.28
C GLY A 132 10.03 16.31 20.27
N ALA A 133 8.70 16.15 20.33
CA ALA A 133 7.84 16.82 21.30
C ALA A 133 7.80 16.07 22.65
N ALA A 134 7.75 14.73 22.62
CA ALA A 134 7.78 13.91 23.84
C ALA A 134 9.12 14.03 24.60
N LEU A 135 10.25 14.21 23.88
CA LEU A 135 11.57 14.39 24.49
C LEU A 135 11.85 15.79 25.06
N ARG A 136 10.97 16.77 24.83
CA ARG A 136 11.13 18.13 25.39
C ARG A 136 10.47 18.30 26.76
N SER A 137 9.60 17.36 27.15
CA SER A 137 8.91 17.36 28.46
C SER A 137 9.61 16.52 29.53
N TYR A 138 10.58 15.67 29.17
CA TYR A 138 11.35 14.86 30.13
C TYR A 138 12.80 15.34 30.18
N GLY A 139 13.04 16.39 30.96
CA GLY A 139 14.39 16.78 31.34
C GLY A 139 15.00 15.74 32.28
N ASN A 140 16.08 15.07 31.87
CA ASN A 140 17.31 14.98 32.65
C ASN A 140 18.48 14.32 31.90
N GLY A 141 19.56 15.08 31.73
CA GLY A 141 20.98 14.68 31.89
C GLY A 141 21.63 13.61 30.99
N THR A 142 21.03 12.44 30.81
CA THR A 142 21.79 11.23 30.41
C THR A 142 21.39 10.62 29.05
N ALA A 143 20.26 11.02 28.48
CA ALA A 143 19.73 10.45 27.23
C ALA A 143 20.45 10.92 25.94
N ARG A 144 21.31 11.95 26.00
CA ARG A 144 21.94 12.52 24.79
C ARG A 144 23.01 11.63 24.14
N ARG A 145 23.64 10.70 24.88
CA ARG A 145 24.68 9.81 24.30
C ARG A 145 24.10 8.59 23.56
N GLY A 146 22.91 8.11 23.95
CA GLY A 146 22.26 6.96 23.29
C GLY A 146 21.63 7.31 21.93
N LEU A 147 21.09 8.53 21.78
CA LEU A 147 20.43 8.96 20.54
C LEU A 147 21.39 9.16 19.37
N ALA A 148 22.65 9.57 19.62
CA ALA A 148 23.66 9.69 18.57
C ALA A 148 24.10 8.30 18.04
N ALA A 149 24.18 7.29 18.91
CA ALA A 149 24.49 5.91 18.52
C ALA A 149 23.37 5.28 17.68
N CYS A 150 22.11 5.53 18.05
CA CYS A 150 20.95 5.02 17.31
C CYS A 150 20.79 5.68 15.93
N ALA A 151 21.01 7.01 15.83
CA ALA A 151 21.00 7.72 14.56
C ALA A 151 22.14 7.27 13.61
N ALA A 152 23.30 6.89 14.16
CA ALA A 152 24.40 6.31 13.39
C ALA A 152 24.06 4.90 12.88
N GLN A 153 23.43 4.06 13.70
CA GLN A 153 22.98 2.72 13.32
C GLN A 153 21.87 2.73 12.26
N CYS A 154 20.89 3.63 12.36
CA CYS A 154 19.86 3.77 11.31
C CYS A 154 20.43 4.29 9.98
N ARG A 155 21.45 5.15 10.02
CA ARG A 155 22.14 5.63 8.81
C ARG A 155 22.95 4.52 8.14
N GLN A 156 23.63 3.68 8.93
CA GLN A 156 24.35 2.50 8.43
C GLN A 156 23.41 1.44 7.85
N ALA A 157 22.24 1.21 8.48
CA ALA A 157 21.23 0.27 7.98
C ALA A 157 20.64 0.71 6.62
N ARG A 158 20.44 2.01 6.41
CA ARG A 158 19.95 2.55 5.13
C ARG A 158 21.00 2.42 4.01
N ILE A 159 22.27 2.71 4.30
CA ILE A 159 23.38 2.52 3.35
C ILE A 159 23.57 1.03 2.99
N ALA A 160 23.34 0.12 3.94
CA ALA A 160 23.40 -1.33 3.68
C ALA A 160 22.26 -1.83 2.79
N GLN A 161 21.03 -1.32 2.98
CA GLN A 161 19.88 -1.67 2.12
C GLN A 161 20.05 -1.14 0.68
N ASP A 162 20.60 0.07 0.52
CA ASP A 162 20.84 0.64 -0.82
C ASP A 162 21.98 -0.08 -1.55
N ARG A 163 23.02 -0.55 -0.84
CA ARG A 163 24.05 -1.44 -1.41
C ARG A 163 23.49 -2.79 -1.86
N ASN A 164 22.55 -3.38 -1.11
CA ASN A 164 21.95 -4.66 -1.47
C ASN A 164 21.02 -4.54 -2.68
N LYS A 165 20.30 -3.42 -2.82
CA LYS A 165 19.50 -3.12 -4.02
C LYS A 165 20.36 -2.89 -5.26
N GLY A 166 21.53 -2.27 -5.13
CA GLY A 166 22.46 -2.08 -6.25
C GLY A 166 23.19 -3.35 -6.72
N ARG A 167 23.28 -4.39 -5.87
CA ARG A 167 23.92 -5.67 -6.21
C ARG A 167 22.97 -6.67 -6.88
N ALA A 168 21.65 -6.52 -6.66
CA ALA A 168 20.62 -7.33 -7.31
C ALA A 168 20.28 -6.88 -8.75
N SER A 169 20.92 -5.81 -9.24
CA SER A 169 20.66 -5.19 -10.56
C SER A 169 21.89 -5.12 -11.46
N ARG A 170 22.95 -5.92 -11.21
CA ARG A 170 23.96 -6.24 -12.22
C ARG A 170 23.80 -7.71 -12.63
N PRO A 171 23.71 -8.01 -13.94
CA PRO A 171 23.57 -9.38 -14.43
C PRO A 171 24.77 -10.25 -14.05
#